data_AF-A0A7X8MDL2-F1
#
_entry.id   AF-A0A7X8MDL2-F1
#
_cell.length_a   1.000
_cell.length_b   1.000
_cell.length_c   1.000
_cell.angle_alpha   90.00
_cell.angle_beta   90.00
_cell.angle_gamma   90.00
#
_symmetry.space_group_name_H-M   'P 1'
#
loop_
_entity.id
_entity.type
_entity.pdbx_description
1 polymer ?
#
loop_
_entity_poly.entity_id
_entity_poly.type
_entity_poly.pdbx_seq_one_letter_code
_entity_poly.pdbx_strand_id
1 'polypeptide(L)'
;MRKIITFVLLLASFTAAQDSCSGSAAFTYVEQLCLPKYKGRKTGTLEARKAARWISSRMKSWGLTPMGDENDYLQKFAMLVTEQKKKAKLKLLNGSFGPIEYRENVDFIPYQNSGSAELSAEVVF
;
A
#
# COMPACT_ATOMS: atom_id res chain seq x y z
N MET A 1 -20.84 6.07 50.38
CA MET A 1 -19.79 7.07 50.02
C MET A 1 -18.73 6.51 49.06
N ARG A 2 -18.18 5.31 49.30
CA ARG A 2 -17.14 4.69 48.45
C ARG A 2 -17.58 4.36 47.00
N LYS A 3 -18.87 4.05 46.76
CA LYS A 3 -19.42 3.77 45.42
C LYS A 3 -19.68 5.02 44.56
N ILE A 4 -19.84 6.20 45.19
CA ILE A 4 -20.09 7.47 44.47
C ILE A 4 -18.76 8.03 43.92
N ILE A 5 -17.67 7.85 44.68
CA ILE A 5 -16.32 8.28 44.26
C ILE A 5 -15.83 7.47 43.03
N THR A 6 -16.20 6.18 42.92
CA THR A 6 -15.84 5.35 41.76
C THR A 6 -16.56 5.77 40.47
N PHE A 7 -17.76 6.36 40.57
CA PHE A 7 -18.52 6.80 39.41
C PHE A 7 -18.01 8.13 38.83
N VAL A 8 -17.48 9.02 39.69
CA VAL A 8 -16.91 10.30 39.28
C VAL A 8 -15.55 10.14 38.58
N LEU A 9 -14.74 9.15 38.97
CA LEU A 9 -13.47 8.82 38.30
C LEU A 9 -13.66 8.21 36.90
N LEU A 10 -14.78 7.51 36.65
CA LEU A 10 -15.08 6.96 35.32
C LEU A 10 -15.49 8.04 34.30
N LEU A 11 -16.14 9.11 34.76
CA LEU A 11 -16.56 10.24 33.92
C LEU A 11 -15.43 11.21 33.59
N ALA A 12 -14.39 11.29 34.43
CA ALA A 12 -13.23 12.16 34.20
C ALA A 12 -12.28 11.66 33.10
N SER A 13 -12.50 10.45 32.57
CA SER A 13 -11.57 9.81 31.62
C SER A 13 -11.92 10.04 30.14
N PHE A 14 -13.04 10.69 29.83
CA PHE A 14 -13.54 10.83 28.44
C PHE A 14 -13.32 12.20 27.79
N THR A 15 -12.64 13.12 28.46
CA THR A 15 -12.25 14.42 27.88
C THR A 15 -10.74 14.52 27.71
N ALA A 16 -10.11 13.51 27.12
CA ALA A 16 -8.94 13.82 26.31
C ALA A 16 -9.48 14.57 25.09
N ALA A 17 -9.29 15.88 25.05
CA ALA A 17 -9.65 16.70 23.89
C ALA A 17 -9.08 16.02 22.64
N GLN A 18 -9.96 15.47 21.81
CA GLN A 18 -9.54 14.86 20.56
C GLN A 18 -9.00 16.00 19.70
N ASP A 19 -7.72 15.92 19.31
CA ASP A 19 -7.12 16.94 18.45
C ASP A 19 -8.02 17.14 17.23
N SER A 20 -8.26 18.40 16.86
CA SER A 20 -9.05 18.72 15.69
C SER A 20 -8.40 18.10 14.44
N CYS A 21 -9.23 17.55 13.56
CA CYS A 21 -8.74 16.98 12.31
C CYS A 21 -8.06 18.08 11.49
N SER A 22 -6.74 17.98 11.31
CA SER A 22 -5.93 18.96 10.60
C SER A 22 -5.35 18.37 9.32
N GLY A 23 -5.66 19.02 8.18
CA GLY A 23 -5.13 18.63 6.88
C GLY A 23 -3.60 18.72 6.81
N SER A 24 -2.99 19.74 7.44
CA SER A 24 -1.54 19.88 7.49
C SER A 24 -0.90 18.77 8.30
N ALA A 25 -1.49 18.38 9.44
CA ALA A 25 -1.03 17.25 10.22
C ALA A 25 -1.14 15.93 9.43
N ALA A 26 -2.26 15.70 8.75
CA ALA A 26 -2.45 14.52 7.90
C ALA A 26 -1.42 14.46 6.75
N PHE A 27 -1.08 15.62 6.16
CA PHE A 27 -0.10 15.69 5.09
C PHE A 27 1.30 15.24 5.54
N THR A 28 1.71 15.51 6.78
CA THR A 28 3.00 15.02 7.31
C THR A 28 3.12 13.50 7.28
N TYR A 29 2.01 12.77 7.43
CA TYR A 29 2.00 11.30 7.32
C TYR A 29 2.17 10.84 5.88
N VAL A 30 1.61 11.58 4.92
CA VAL A 30 1.82 11.33 3.49
C VAL A 30 3.29 11.52 3.14
N GLU A 31 3.90 12.63 3.55
CA GLU A 31 5.32 12.90 3.33
C GLU A 31 6.21 11.80 3.93
N GLN A 32 5.93 11.41 5.17
CA GLN A 32 6.64 10.33 5.84
C GLN A 32 6.55 9.01 5.06
N LEU A 33 5.37 8.63 4.58
CA LEU A 33 5.15 7.40 3.80
C LEU A 33 5.71 7.46 2.38
N CYS A 34 6.07 8.65 1.89
CA CYS A 34 6.74 8.86 0.60
C CYS A 34 8.28 8.82 0.71
N LEU A 35 8.85 8.68 1.92
CA LEU A 35 10.30 8.58 2.10
C LEU A 35 10.90 7.35 1.38
N PRO A 36 12.15 7.43 0.88
CA PRO A 36 12.79 6.32 0.14
C PRO A 36 12.83 4.98 0.86
N LYS A 37 12.83 4.96 2.21
CA LYS A 37 12.79 3.74 3.03
C LYS A 37 11.49 2.93 2.89
N TYR A 38 10.44 3.54 2.34
CA TYR A 38 9.15 2.95 2.03
C TYR A 38 8.91 2.87 0.51
N LYS A 39 9.96 2.96 -0.32
CA LYS A 39 9.84 2.96 -1.78
C LYS A 39 9.07 1.72 -2.26
N GLY A 40 7.98 1.94 -2.97
CA GLY A 40 7.12 0.85 -3.47
C GLY A 40 6.10 0.37 -2.44
N ARG A 41 4.82 0.49 -2.81
CA ARG A 41 3.67 0.03 -2.02
C ARG A 41 3.04 -1.24 -2.60
N LYS A 42 3.79 -1.94 -3.44
CA LYS A 42 3.35 -3.24 -3.98
C LYS A 42 3.25 -4.23 -2.83
N THR A 43 2.08 -4.84 -2.65
CA THR A 43 1.88 -5.83 -1.59
C THR A 43 2.87 -6.97 -1.74
N GLY A 44 3.41 -7.44 -0.61
CA GLY A 44 4.41 -8.49 -0.57
C GLY A 44 5.87 -8.00 -0.56
N THR A 45 6.15 -6.73 -0.86
CA THR A 45 7.53 -6.19 -0.78
C THR A 45 7.96 -5.89 0.65
N LEU A 46 9.28 -5.81 0.87
CA LEU A 46 9.86 -5.46 2.17
C LEU A 46 9.49 -4.03 2.59
N GLU A 47 9.48 -3.10 1.64
CA GLU A 47 9.19 -1.69 1.83
C GLU A 47 7.73 -1.45 2.18
N ALA A 48 6.79 -2.14 1.51
CA ALA A 48 5.37 -2.12 1.87
C ALA A 48 5.17 -2.61 3.32
N ARG A 49 5.91 -3.66 3.74
CA ARG A 49 5.87 -4.14 5.13
C ARG A 49 6.45 -3.14 6.13
N LYS A 50 7.49 -2.39 5.75
CA LYS A 50 8.04 -1.30 6.58
C LYS A 50 7.01 -0.18 6.76
N ALA A 51 6.29 0.20 5.69
CA ALA A 51 5.22 1.19 5.76
C ALA A 51 4.08 0.72 6.67
N ALA A 52 3.61 -0.53 6.50
CA ALA A 52 2.55 -1.12 7.32
C ALA A 52 2.90 -1.13 8.82
N ARG A 53 4.16 -1.44 9.18
CA ARG A 53 4.65 -1.35 10.57
C ARG A 53 4.69 0.08 11.10
N TRP A 54 5.05 1.05 10.26
CA TRP A 54 4.99 2.46 10.67
C TRP A 54 3.55 2.88 10.97
N ILE A 55 2.59 2.50 10.12
CA ILE A 55 1.15 2.76 10.37
C ILE A 55 0.69 2.09 11.66
N SER A 56 1.07 0.83 11.88
CA SER A 56 0.76 0.09 13.12
C SER A 56 1.29 0.82 14.36
N SER A 57 2.49 1.41 14.27
CA SER A 57 3.05 2.23 15.36
C SER A 57 2.22 3.47 15.67
N ARG A 58 1.62 4.11 14.64
CA ARG A 58 0.73 5.26 14.83
C ARG A 58 -0.57 4.84 15.48
N MET A 59 -1.21 3.77 14.99
CA MET A 59 -2.42 3.20 15.59
C MET A 59 -2.21 2.84 17.06
N LYS A 60 -1.08 2.21 17.38
CA LYS A 60 -0.70 1.92 18.77
C LYS A 60 -0.54 3.20 19.61
N SER A 61 0.11 4.23 19.07
CA SER A 61 0.29 5.50 19.79
C SER A 61 -1.03 6.23 20.07
N TRP A 62 -2.06 5.96 19.29
CA TRP A 62 -3.42 6.51 19.47
C TRP A 62 -4.30 5.64 20.39
N GLY A 63 -3.76 4.53 20.92
CA GLY A 63 -4.50 3.66 21.84
C GLY A 63 -5.49 2.70 21.17
N LEU A 64 -5.37 2.46 19.86
CA LEU A 64 -6.21 1.46 19.19
C LEU A 64 -5.87 0.06 19.69
N THR A 65 -6.87 -0.80 19.81
CA THR A 65 -6.68 -2.22 20.13
C THR A 65 -6.47 -3.00 18.82
N PRO A 66 -5.38 -3.77 18.67
CA PRO A 66 -5.15 -4.59 17.49
C PRO A 66 -6.12 -5.78 17.41
N MET A 67 -6.56 -6.12 16.19
CA MET A 67 -7.52 -7.21 15.92
C MET A 67 -7.09 -8.09 14.74
N GLY A 68 -5.85 -7.98 14.30
CA GLY A 68 -5.26 -8.83 13.27
C GLY A 68 -4.75 -10.16 13.84
N ASP A 69 -3.90 -10.83 13.06
CA ASP A 69 -3.37 -12.15 13.42
C ASP A 69 -2.57 -12.05 14.73
N GLU A 70 -2.77 -13.00 15.64
CA GLU A 70 -2.07 -13.03 16.94
C GLU A 70 -2.24 -11.75 17.79
N ASN A 71 -3.36 -11.01 17.61
CA ASN A 71 -3.57 -9.68 18.20
C ASN A 71 -2.55 -8.63 17.72
N ASP A 72 -2.08 -8.72 16.47
CA ASP A 72 -1.27 -7.68 15.80
C ASP A 72 -2.19 -6.67 15.08
N TYR A 73 -1.65 -5.52 14.68
CA TYR A 73 -2.33 -4.54 13.81
C TYR A 73 -2.37 -4.99 12.35
N LEU A 74 -1.70 -6.10 12.02
CA LEU A 74 -1.58 -6.64 10.68
C LEU A 74 -2.34 -7.96 10.56
N GLN A 75 -3.12 -8.08 9.48
CA GLN A 75 -3.70 -9.33 9.03
C GLN A 75 -3.00 -9.77 7.75
N LYS A 76 -2.48 -10.99 7.73
CA LYS A 76 -1.70 -11.54 6.63
C LYS A 76 -2.56 -12.47 5.79
N PHE A 77 -2.46 -12.32 4.47
CA PHE A 77 -3.10 -13.20 3.51
C PHE A 77 -2.05 -13.77 2.56
N ALA A 78 -2.16 -15.06 2.27
CA ALA A 78 -1.38 -15.65 1.19
C ALA A 78 -1.87 -15.07 -0.15
N MET A 79 -0.93 -14.63 -0.97
CA MET A 79 -1.21 -14.04 -2.27
C MET A 79 -0.08 -14.36 -3.24
N LEU A 80 -0.44 -14.57 -4.51
CA LEU A 80 0.52 -14.67 -5.58
C LEU A 80 1.26 -13.34 -5.73
N VAL A 81 2.58 -13.37 -5.60
CA VAL A 81 3.44 -12.21 -5.82
C VAL A 81 4.26 -12.46 -7.07
N THR A 82 4.01 -11.67 -8.11
CA THR A 82 4.80 -11.69 -9.34
C THR A 82 5.74 -10.50 -9.36
N GLU A 83 6.96 -10.69 -9.87
CA GLU A 83 7.93 -9.62 -10.07
C GLU A 83 8.36 -9.61 -11.53
N GLN A 84 8.34 -8.43 -12.13
CA GLN A 84 8.89 -8.24 -13.47
C GLN A 84 10.41 -8.09 -13.37
N LYS A 85 11.12 -9.14 -13.81
CA LYS A 85 12.60 -9.17 -13.77
C LYS A 85 13.26 -8.43 -14.94
N LYS A 86 12.53 -8.24 -16.05
CA LYS A 86 13.03 -7.62 -17.28
C LYS A 86 11.94 -6.77 -17.91
N LYS A 87 12.35 -5.68 -18.56
CA LYS A 87 11.42 -4.88 -19.37
C LYS A 87 10.83 -5.72 -20.51
N ALA A 88 9.54 -5.58 -20.74
CA ALA A 88 8.83 -6.15 -21.87
C ALA A 88 9.15 -5.37 -23.15
N LYS A 89 9.08 -6.08 -24.28
CA LYS A 89 9.24 -5.49 -25.61
C LYS A 89 8.00 -5.83 -26.43
N LEU A 90 7.46 -4.83 -27.11
CA LEU A 90 6.32 -4.98 -28.00
C LEU A 90 6.61 -4.26 -29.31
N LYS A 91 6.38 -4.94 -30.43
CA LYS A 91 6.62 -4.41 -31.77
C LYS A 91 5.47 -4.78 -32.69
N LEU A 92 4.88 -3.79 -33.37
CA LEU A 92 3.99 -4.04 -34.50
C LEU A 92 4.85 -4.20 -35.75
N LEU A 93 4.80 -5.35 -36.41
CA LEU A 93 5.68 -5.68 -37.53
C LEU A 93 5.17 -5.11 -38.86
N ASN A 94 3.85 -5.03 -39.04
CA ASN A 94 3.17 -4.69 -40.30
C ASN A 94 2.34 -3.40 -40.18
N GLY A 95 2.88 -2.35 -39.55
CA GLY A 95 2.24 -1.05 -39.52
C GLY A 95 2.16 -0.41 -40.91
N SER A 96 1.17 0.45 -41.14
CA SER A 96 0.93 1.11 -42.45
C SER A 96 2.12 1.92 -42.97
N PHE A 97 3.01 2.35 -42.07
CA PHE A 97 4.22 3.12 -42.38
C PHE A 97 5.51 2.37 -42.01
N GLY A 98 5.43 1.04 -41.84
CA GLY A 98 6.53 0.18 -41.41
C GLY A 98 6.42 -0.28 -39.94
N PRO A 99 7.45 -0.98 -39.43
CA PRO A 99 7.44 -1.51 -38.08
C PRO A 99 7.42 -0.42 -37.00
N ILE A 100 6.64 -0.62 -35.94
CA ILE A 100 6.49 0.31 -34.81
C ILE A 100 6.97 -0.37 -33.53
N GLU A 101 7.88 0.28 -32.80
CA GLU A 101 8.35 -0.18 -31.48
C GLU A 101 7.63 0.59 -30.37
N TYR A 102 7.04 -0.15 -29.43
CA TYR A 102 6.34 0.43 -28.29
C TYR A 102 7.23 0.45 -27.05
N ARG A 103 7.07 1.49 -26.23
CA ARG A 103 7.83 1.72 -25.01
C ARG A 103 7.00 1.35 -23.79
N GLU A 104 7.53 0.43 -23.00
CA GLU A 104 6.93 0.03 -21.73
C GLU A 104 6.88 1.21 -20.74
N ASN A 105 5.77 1.34 -20.00
CA ASN A 105 5.41 2.46 -19.12
C ASN A 105 5.09 3.78 -19.83
N VAL A 106 5.01 3.76 -21.16
CA VAL A 106 4.53 4.90 -21.97
C VAL A 106 3.35 4.46 -22.82
N ASP A 107 3.57 3.45 -23.66
CA ASP A 107 2.59 2.99 -24.64
C ASP A 107 1.85 1.73 -24.14
N PHE A 108 2.50 0.94 -23.27
CA PHE A 108 1.88 -0.25 -22.67
C PHE A 108 2.51 -0.59 -21.32
N ILE A 109 1.81 -1.39 -20.53
CA ILE A 109 2.32 -2.02 -19.30
C ILE A 109 1.99 -3.52 -19.34
N PRO A 110 2.90 -4.42 -18.93
CA PRO A 110 2.56 -5.81 -18.71
C PRO A 110 1.47 -5.92 -17.66
N TYR A 111 0.47 -6.77 -17.91
CA TYR A 111 -0.61 -6.94 -16.96
C TYR A 111 -0.16 -7.74 -15.74
N GLN A 112 -0.89 -7.57 -14.63
CA GLN A 112 -0.59 -8.25 -13.39
C GLN A 112 -0.64 -9.77 -13.60
N ASN A 113 0.38 -10.47 -13.11
CA ASN A 113 0.53 -11.92 -13.22
C ASN A 113 0.69 -12.48 -14.65
N SER A 114 1.00 -11.65 -15.64
CA SER A 114 1.37 -12.14 -16.98
C SER A 114 2.61 -13.04 -16.94
N GLY A 115 2.57 -14.12 -17.73
CA GLY A 115 3.71 -15.02 -17.92
C GLY A 115 4.82 -14.38 -18.77
N SER A 116 5.94 -15.09 -18.88
CA SER A 116 7.04 -14.70 -19.77
C SER A 116 7.02 -15.54 -21.04
N ALA A 117 7.03 -14.89 -22.21
CA ALA A 117 7.20 -15.55 -23.49
C ALA A 117 7.80 -14.59 -24.51
N GLU A 118 8.44 -15.13 -25.55
CA GLU A 118 8.81 -14.42 -26.77
C GLU A 118 7.99 -15.03 -27.91
N LEU A 119 7.11 -14.23 -28.50
CA LEU A 119 6.17 -14.71 -29.53
C LEU A 119 5.86 -13.60 -30.53
N SER A 120 5.51 -14.03 -31.75
CA SER A 120 4.99 -13.20 -32.82
C SER A 120 3.71 -13.85 -33.33
N ALA A 121 2.64 -13.07 -33.46
CA ALA A 121 1.33 -13.55 -33.92
C ALA A 121 0.58 -12.44 -34.65
N GLU A 122 -0.41 -12.83 -35.45
CA GLU A 122 -1.37 -11.87 -36.01
C GLU A 122 -2.29 -11.35 -34.90
N VAL A 123 -2.59 -10.05 -34.94
CA VAL A 123 -3.51 -9.42 -34.00
C VAL A 123 -4.93 -9.64 -34.50
N VAL A 124 -5.80 -10.15 -33.61
CA VAL A 124 -7.22 -10.40 -33.88
C VAL A 124 -8.04 -9.63 -32.85
N PHE A 125 -9.16 -9.02 -33.28
CA PHE A 125 -10.09 -8.26 -32.42
C PHE A 125 -11.45 -8.94 -32.36
#